data_AF-H2NGD7-F1
#
_entry.id   AF-H2NGD7-F1
#
_cell.length_a   1.000
_cell.length_b   1.000
_cell.length_c   1.000
_cell.angle_alpha   90.00
_cell.angle_beta   90.00
_cell.angle_gamma   90.00
#
_symmetry.space_group_name_H-M   'P 1'
#
loop_
_entity.id
_entity.type
_entity.pdbx_description
1 polymer ?
#
loop_
_entity_poly.entity_id
_entity_poly.type
_entity_poly.pdbx_seq_one_letter_code
_entity_poly.pdbx_strand_id
1 'polypeptide(L)'
;MIGLGGMAFCSTLMTVSLLLKDHYNGMSFVCIGAILVFVAFFEIGPGPIPWFIVAELFSQGPRPAAMAVAGCSNWTSNFLVGLLFPSAAYYLGAYVFIIFTGFLITFLAFTFFKVPETRGRTFEDITRAFEGQAHGADRSGKDGVMEMNSMEPAKETTTNV
;
A
#
# COMPACT_ATOMS: atom_id res chain seq x y z
N MET A 1 -2.59 9.01 -6.47
CA MET A 1 -2.02 8.21 -7.59
C MET A 1 -0.78 8.85 -8.18
N ILE A 2 -0.85 10.12 -8.58
CA ILE A 2 0.28 10.85 -9.18
C ILE A 2 1.55 10.82 -8.30
N GLY A 3 1.42 11.03 -6.98
CA GLY A 3 2.55 10.95 -6.04
C GLY A 3 3.28 9.61 -6.07
N LEU A 4 2.58 8.50 -5.81
CA LEU A 4 3.18 7.15 -5.80
C LEU A 4 3.80 6.76 -7.15
N GLY A 5 3.10 7.06 -8.26
CA GLY A 5 3.62 6.78 -9.60
C GLY A 5 4.87 7.61 -9.93
N GLY A 6 4.86 8.90 -9.59
CA GLY A 6 5.99 9.80 -9.78
C GLY A 6 7.21 9.39 -8.94
N MET A 7 6.99 8.98 -7.69
CA MET A 7 8.04 8.43 -6.83
C MET A 7 8.64 7.14 -7.39
N ALA A 8 7.81 6.22 -7.92
CA ALA A 8 8.31 4.97 -8.52
C ALA A 8 9.20 5.27 -9.73
N PHE A 9 8.77 6.17 -10.60
CA PHE A 9 9.58 6.62 -11.74
C PHE A 9 10.91 7.25 -11.28
N CYS A 10 10.86 8.20 -10.34
CA CYS A 10 12.08 8.83 -9.82
C CYS A 10 13.02 7.82 -9.15
N SER A 11 12.49 6.81 -8.46
CA SER A 11 13.28 5.75 -7.84
C SER A 11 14.02 4.89 -8.86
N THR A 12 13.37 4.54 -9.99
CA THR A 12 14.07 3.85 -11.08
C THR A 12 15.13 4.73 -11.73
N LEU A 13 14.85 6.03 -11.88
CA LEU A 13 15.81 7.00 -12.41
C LEU A 13 17.03 7.16 -11.51
N MET A 14 16.86 7.12 -10.18
CA MET A 14 17.97 7.11 -9.22
C MET A 14 18.86 5.87 -9.40
N THR A 15 18.29 4.67 -9.54
CA THR A 15 19.06 3.45 -9.83
C THR A 15 19.88 3.62 -11.11
N VAL A 16 19.25 4.01 -12.23
CA VAL A 16 19.93 4.17 -13.52
C VAL A 16 21.02 5.24 -13.45
N SER A 17 20.75 6.38 -12.81
CA SER A 17 21.72 7.48 -12.68
C SER A 17 22.94 7.07 -11.87
N LEU A 18 22.76 6.30 -10.81
CA LEU A 18 23.87 5.81 -9.98
C LEU A 18 24.69 4.73 -10.70
N LEU A 19 24.06 3.86 -11.49
CA LEU A 19 24.76 2.85 -12.30
C LEU A 19 25.60 3.48 -13.42
N LEU A 20 25.14 4.61 -13.98
CA LEU A 20 25.84 5.31 -15.06
C LEU A 20 26.80 6.41 -14.57
N LYS A 21 26.90 6.61 -13.25
CA LYS A 21 27.68 7.68 -12.63
C LYS A 21 29.14 7.68 -13.05
N ASP A 22 29.76 6.51 -13.11
CA ASP A 22 31.20 6.38 -13.39
C ASP A 22 31.53 6.49 -14.88
N HIS A 23 30.52 6.42 -15.75
CA HIS A 23 30.68 6.50 -17.21
C HIS A 23 30.43 7.92 -17.75
N TYR A 24 29.64 8.74 -17.06
CA TYR A 24 29.23 10.05 -17.54
C TYR A 24 29.28 11.11 -16.42
N ASN A 25 30.11 12.15 -16.63
CA ASN A 25 30.37 13.23 -15.67
C ASN A 25 29.15 14.13 -15.28
N GLY A 26 27.94 13.82 -15.74
CA GLY A 26 26.70 14.55 -15.40
C GLY A 26 25.66 13.75 -14.60
N MET A 27 25.80 12.43 -14.49
CA MET A 27 24.75 11.58 -13.92
C MET A 27 24.54 11.78 -12.41
N SER A 28 25.55 12.30 -11.70
CA SER A 28 25.39 12.71 -10.30
C SER A 28 24.37 13.84 -10.15
N PHE A 29 24.37 14.83 -11.05
CA PHE A 29 23.40 15.92 -11.04
C PHE A 29 22.00 15.43 -11.41
N VAL A 30 21.89 14.48 -12.34
CA VAL A 30 20.62 13.83 -12.68
C VAL A 30 20.06 13.09 -11.46
N CYS A 31 20.90 12.35 -10.72
CA CYS A 31 20.48 11.67 -9.49
C CYS A 31 19.98 12.66 -8.43
N ILE A 32 20.69 13.78 -8.24
CA ILE A 32 20.27 14.83 -7.29
C ILE A 32 18.92 15.41 -7.72
N GLY A 33 18.74 15.73 -9.00
CA GLY A 33 17.46 16.19 -9.54
C GLY A 33 16.33 15.18 -9.33
N ALA A 34 16.60 13.89 -9.56
CA ALA A 34 15.64 12.81 -9.33
C ALA A 34 15.22 12.71 -7.86
N ILE A 35 16.15 12.87 -6.91
CA ILE A 35 15.84 12.92 -5.47
C ILE A 35 14.92 14.10 -5.13
N LEU A 36 15.20 15.29 -5.66
CA LEU A 36 14.37 16.48 -5.40
C LEU A 36 12.95 16.31 -5.95
N VAL A 37 12.82 15.77 -7.16
CA VAL A 37 11.51 15.49 -7.76
C VAL A 37 10.80 14.36 -7.01
N PHE A 38 11.53 13.36 -6.52
CA PHE A 38 10.97 12.31 -5.65
C PHE A 38 10.35 12.91 -4.39
N VAL A 39 11.04 13.84 -3.73
CA VAL A 39 10.52 14.56 -2.55
C VAL A 39 9.27 15.37 -2.91
N ALA A 40 9.26 16.06 -4.05
CA ALA A 40 8.07 16.78 -4.49
C ALA A 40 6.85 15.86 -4.69
N PHE A 41 7.03 14.69 -5.30
CA PHE A 41 5.95 13.70 -5.45
C PHE A 41 5.52 13.07 -4.12
N PHE A 42 6.44 12.92 -3.18
CA PHE A 42 6.13 12.48 -1.82
C PHE A 42 5.17 13.46 -1.13
N GLU A 43 5.48 14.75 -1.17
CA GLU A 43 4.64 15.79 -0.54
C GLU A 43 3.27 15.97 -1.23
N ILE A 44 3.16 15.71 -2.53
CA ILE A 44 1.87 15.75 -3.26
C ILE A 44 0.92 14.62 -2.81
N GLY A 45 1.43 13.52 -2.24
CA GLY A 45 0.57 12.41 -1.86
C GLY A 45 1.00 11.68 -0.59
N PRO A 46 1.95 10.75 -0.65
CA PRO A 46 2.26 9.87 0.49
C PRO A 46 2.75 10.57 1.76
N GLY A 47 3.22 11.81 1.67
CA GLY A 47 3.65 12.61 2.83
C GLY A 47 2.49 12.95 3.76
N PRO A 48 1.52 13.79 3.33
CA PRO A 48 0.44 14.22 4.20
C PRO A 48 -0.72 13.21 4.31
N ILE A 49 -1.04 12.47 3.24
CA ILE A 49 -2.28 11.67 3.15
C ILE A 49 -2.45 10.65 4.28
N PRO A 50 -1.45 9.80 4.58
CA PRO A 50 -1.61 8.77 5.61
C PRO A 50 -1.93 9.32 7.01
N TRP A 51 -1.53 10.55 7.33
CA TRP A 51 -1.74 11.14 8.65
C TRP A 51 -3.19 11.56 8.90
N PHE A 52 -3.89 12.05 7.88
CA PHE A 52 -5.28 12.48 8.02
C PHE A 52 -6.30 11.43 7.58
N ILE A 53 -5.96 10.56 6.63
CA ILE A 53 -6.90 9.55 6.11
C ILE A 53 -7.39 8.59 7.21
N VAL A 54 -6.56 8.28 8.20
CA VAL A 54 -6.97 7.44 9.34
C VAL A 54 -8.05 8.12 10.18
N ALA A 55 -8.03 9.45 10.31
CA ALA A 55 -9.11 10.17 10.98
C ALA A 55 -10.41 10.18 10.16
N GLU A 56 -10.29 10.20 8.82
CA GLU A 56 -11.41 10.18 7.87
C GLU A 56 -12.08 8.81 7.73
N LEU A 57 -11.30 7.73 7.84
CA LEU A 57 -11.80 6.36 7.68
C LEU A 57 -12.57 5.83 8.89
N PHE A 58 -12.36 6.42 10.07
CA PHE A 58 -12.94 5.91 11.32
C PHE A 58 -13.89 6.93 11.97
N SER A 59 -15.04 6.42 12.41
CA SER A 59 -16.00 7.16 13.24
C SER A 59 -15.41 7.49 14.62
N GLN A 60 -16.04 8.41 15.36
CA GLN A 60 -15.48 8.97 16.61
C GLN A 60 -15.12 7.91 17.67
N GLY A 61 -15.86 6.80 17.75
CA GLY A 61 -15.60 5.72 18.71
C GLY A 61 -14.24 5.01 18.50
N PRO A 62 -14.03 4.31 17.36
CA PRO A 62 -12.79 3.57 17.11
C PRO A 62 -11.58 4.45 16.73
N ARG A 63 -11.79 5.72 16.37
CA ARG A 63 -10.74 6.61 15.85
C ARG A 63 -9.48 6.70 16.72
N PRO A 64 -9.54 6.89 18.05
CA PRO A 64 -8.32 7.00 18.86
C PRO A 64 -7.47 5.72 18.81
N ALA A 65 -8.11 4.55 18.86
CA ALA A 65 -7.41 3.27 18.77
C ALA A 65 -6.81 3.05 17.38
N ALA A 66 -7.54 3.37 16.32
CA ALA A 66 -7.05 3.29 14.94
C ALA A 66 -5.83 4.19 14.71
N MET A 67 -5.87 5.43 15.20
CA MET A 67 -4.75 6.37 15.13
C MET A 67 -3.52 5.86 15.90
N ALA A 68 -3.71 5.23 17.07
CA ALA A 68 -2.61 4.66 17.83
C ALA A 68 -1.93 3.50 17.10
N VAL A 69 -2.70 2.59 16.50
CA VAL A 69 -2.16 1.46 15.72
C VAL A 69 -1.46 1.95 14.45
N ALA A 70 -2.07 2.90 13.73
CA ALA A 70 -1.47 3.49 12.53
C ALA A 70 -0.17 4.23 12.85
N GLY A 71 -0.16 5.04 13.92
CA GLY A 71 1.04 5.73 14.41
C GLY A 71 2.14 4.76 14.82
N CYS A 72 1.80 3.72 15.59
CA CYS A 72 2.76 2.67 15.97
C CYS A 72 3.36 2.00 14.74
N SER A 73 2.52 1.61 13.78
CA SER A 73 2.95 0.97 12.54
C SER A 73 3.86 1.87 11.70
N ASN A 74 3.58 3.18 11.66
CA ASN A 74 4.43 4.18 11.00
C ASN A 74 5.82 4.25 11.65
N TRP A 75 5.88 4.42 12.97
CA TRP A 75 7.14 4.53 13.70
C TRP A 75 7.96 3.24 13.68
N THR A 76 7.31 2.08 13.79
CA THR A 76 7.97 0.78 13.65
C THR A 76 8.55 0.60 12.25
N SER A 77 7.80 0.96 11.20
CA SER A 77 8.31 0.89 9.82
C SER A 77 9.49 1.82 9.61
N ASN A 78 9.43 3.05 10.14
CA ASN A 78 10.55 3.99 10.09
C ASN A 78 11.79 3.44 10.80
N PHE A 79 11.63 2.86 11.99
CA PHE A 79 12.71 2.21 12.72
C PHE A 79 13.34 1.06 11.92
N LEU A 80 12.52 0.19 11.32
CA LEU A 80 13.00 -0.92 10.49
C LEU A 80 13.76 -0.43 9.26
N VAL A 81 13.26 0.59 8.56
CA VAL A 81 13.97 1.19 7.42
C VAL A 81 15.30 1.78 7.86
N GLY A 82 15.33 2.55 8.95
CA GLY A 82 16.56 3.12 9.49
C GLY A 82 17.59 2.08 9.91
N LEU A 83 17.14 0.94 10.46
CA LEU A 83 18.00 -0.16 10.87
C LEU A 83 18.54 -0.98 9.68
N LEU A 84 17.68 -1.30 8.71
CA LEU A 84 17.99 -2.23 7.62
C LEU A 84 18.63 -1.56 6.40
N PHE A 85 18.34 -0.28 6.17
CA PHE A 85 18.79 0.43 4.97
C PHE A 85 20.32 0.50 4.84
N PRO A 86 21.13 0.77 5.88
CA PRO A 86 22.59 0.80 5.72
C PRO A 86 23.16 -0.54 5.23
N SER A 87 22.68 -1.66 5.78
CA SER A 87 23.07 -3.00 5.32
C SER A 87 22.60 -3.26 3.90
N ALA A 88 21.36 -2.92 3.56
CA ALA A 88 20.84 -3.09 2.21
C ALA A 88 21.63 -2.26 1.18
N ALA A 89 21.95 -1.00 1.50
CA ALA A 89 22.74 -0.11 0.66
C ALA A 89 24.19 -0.61 0.49
N TYR A 90 24.78 -1.22 1.52
CA TYR A 90 26.11 -1.82 1.44
C TYR A 90 26.15 -3.00 0.44
N TYR A 91 25.19 -3.92 0.52
CA TYR A 91 25.17 -5.11 -0.34
C TYR A 91 24.63 -4.86 -1.75
N LEU A 92 23.67 -3.94 -1.90
CA LEU A 92 22.96 -3.71 -3.18
C LEU A 92 23.44 -2.47 -3.93
N GLY A 93 24.13 -1.54 -3.28
CA GLY A 93 24.51 -0.26 -3.88
C GLY A 93 23.31 0.45 -4.52
N ALA A 94 23.43 0.82 -5.80
CA ALA A 94 22.38 1.50 -6.56
C ALA A 94 21.07 0.68 -6.69
N TYR A 95 21.13 -0.65 -6.60
CA TYR A 95 19.95 -1.50 -6.71
C TYR A 95 19.04 -1.43 -5.49
N VAL A 96 19.47 -0.82 -4.38
CA VAL A 96 18.62 -0.62 -3.19
C VAL A 96 17.33 0.14 -3.51
N PHE A 97 17.37 1.07 -4.47
CA PHE A 97 16.19 1.83 -4.91
C PHE A 97 15.17 0.98 -5.69
N ILE A 98 15.53 -0.20 -6.19
CA ILE A 98 14.58 -1.14 -6.80
C ILE A 98 13.67 -1.76 -5.73
N ILE A 99 14.17 -1.98 -4.51
CA ILE A 99 13.33 -2.43 -3.39
C ILE A 99 12.23 -1.40 -3.12
N PHE A 100 12.60 -0.12 -3.03
CA PHE A 100 11.62 0.97 -2.83
C PHE A 100 10.67 1.12 -4.02
N THR A 101 11.15 0.93 -5.25
CA THR A 101 10.29 0.89 -6.45
C THR A 101 9.24 -0.22 -6.34
N GLY A 102 9.63 -1.43 -5.92
CA GLY A 102 8.71 -2.55 -5.69
C GLY A 102 7.64 -2.23 -4.65
N PHE A 103 8.02 -1.63 -3.52
CA PHE A 103 7.07 -1.15 -2.52
C PHE A 103 6.14 -0.07 -3.07
N LEU A 104 6.66 0.91 -3.80
CA LEU A 104 5.86 1.99 -4.39
C LEU A 104 4.82 1.47 -5.39
N ILE A 105 5.17 0.50 -6.23
CA ILE A 105 4.23 -0.15 -7.16
C ILE A 105 3.18 -0.95 -6.38
N THR A 106 3.60 -1.69 -5.35
CA THR A 106 2.68 -2.45 -4.49
C THR A 106 1.68 -1.53 -3.79
N PHE A 107 2.16 -0.42 -3.23
CA PHE A 107 1.29 0.59 -2.60
C PHE A 107 0.43 1.32 -3.61
N LEU A 108 0.93 1.59 -4.82
CA LEU A 108 0.13 2.18 -5.90
C LEU A 108 -1.06 1.27 -6.24
N ALA A 109 -0.81 -0.03 -6.42
CA ALA A 109 -1.85 -1.02 -6.68
C ALA A 109 -2.81 -1.13 -5.49
N PHE A 110 -2.28 -1.24 -4.27
CA PHE A 110 -3.11 -1.30 -3.06
C PHE A 110 -4.02 -0.08 -2.94
N THR A 111 -3.48 1.13 -3.09
CA THR A 111 -4.27 2.35 -3.00
C THR A 111 -5.28 2.45 -4.15
N PHE A 112 -4.95 2.01 -5.36
CA PHE A 112 -5.90 2.01 -6.48
C PHE A 112 -7.08 1.05 -6.26
N PHE A 113 -6.85 -0.15 -5.72
CA PHE A 113 -7.89 -1.17 -5.59
C PHE A 113 -8.61 -1.20 -4.24
N LYS A 114 -7.95 -0.78 -3.15
CA LYS A 114 -8.45 -0.97 -1.77
C LYS A 114 -8.77 0.32 -1.04
N VAL A 115 -8.19 1.46 -1.41
CA VAL A 115 -8.42 2.72 -0.70
C VAL A 115 -9.58 3.47 -1.36
N PRO A 116 -10.74 3.61 -0.68
CA PRO A 116 -11.85 4.37 -1.23
C PRO A 116 -11.53 5.86 -1.23
N GLU A 117 -12.10 6.59 -2.21
CA GLU A 117 -12.03 8.05 -2.23
C GLU A 117 -12.86 8.64 -1.08
N THR A 118 -12.18 9.31 -0.14
CA THR A 118 -12.80 9.94 1.05
C THR A 118 -13.16 11.40 0.80
N ARG A 119 -12.64 12.02 -0.27
CA ARG A 119 -12.85 13.45 -0.55
C ARG A 119 -14.34 13.80 -0.71
N GLY A 120 -14.82 14.69 0.16
CA GLY A 120 -16.18 15.25 0.08
C GLY A 120 -17.28 14.33 0.58
N ARG A 121 -16.95 13.23 1.27
CA ARG A 121 -17.92 12.32 1.90
C ARG A 121 -18.00 12.56 3.41
N THR A 122 -19.16 12.30 4.00
CA THR A 122 -19.29 12.34 5.47
C THR A 122 -18.70 11.09 6.11
N PHE A 123 -18.29 11.17 7.38
CA PHE A 123 -17.79 9.99 8.13
C PHE A 123 -18.81 8.84 8.17
N GLU A 124 -20.10 9.16 8.21
CA GLU A 124 -21.19 8.17 8.21
C GLU A 124 -21.34 7.48 6.85
N ASP A 125 -21.18 8.21 5.75
CA ASP A 125 -21.19 7.61 4.40
C ASP A 125 -20.04 6.64 4.20
N ILE A 126 -18.84 6.99 4.70
CA ILE A 126 -17.65 6.14 4.64
C ILE A 126 -17.87 4.88 5.50
N THR A 127 -18.37 5.03 6.73
CA THR A 127 -18.63 3.91 7.64
C THR A 127 -19.67 2.95 7.06
N ARG A 128 -20.79 3.48 6.53
CA ARG A 128 -21.83 2.67 5.88
C ARG A 128 -21.34 1.96 4.62
N ALA A 129 -20.45 2.58 3.86
CA ALA A 129 -19.84 1.94 2.69
C ALA A 129 -19.01 0.71 3.11
N PHE A 130 -18.23 0.81 4.18
CA PHE A 130 -17.49 -0.33 4.73
C PHE A 130 -18.40 -1.41 5.33
N GLU A 131 -19.44 -1.03 6.07
CA GLU A 131 -20.43 -1.97 6.62
C GLU A 131 -21.19 -2.72 5.52
N GLY A 132 -21.58 -2.03 4.45
CA GLY A 132 -22.25 -2.61 3.29
C GLY A 132 -21.34 -3.59 2.52
N GLN A 133 -20.05 -3.25 2.37
CA GLN A 133 -19.06 -4.16 1.77
C GLN A 133 -18.82 -5.40 2.65
N ALA A 134 -18.77 -5.25 3.97
CA ALA A 134 -18.63 -6.37 4.91
C ALA A 134 -19.82 -7.34 4.83
N HIS A 135 -21.06 -6.83 4.76
CA HIS A 135 -22.26 -7.65 4.61
C HIS A 135 -22.35 -8.33 3.24
N GLY A 136 -21.88 -7.67 2.17
CA GLY A 136 -21.80 -8.27 0.82
C GLY A 136 -20.78 -9.41 0.74
N ALA A 137 -19.65 -9.28 1.43
CA ALA A 137 -18.64 -10.32 1.51
C ALA A 137 -19.13 -11.57 2.29
N ASP A 138 -19.87 -11.38 3.39
CA ASP A 138 -20.45 -12.49 4.18
C ASP A 138 -21.52 -13.28 3.40
N ARG A 139 -22.31 -12.60 2.55
CA ARG A 139 -23.30 -13.27 1.68
C ARG A 139 -22.64 -14.08 0.56
N SER A 140 -21.67 -13.50 -0.14
CA SER A 140 -20.92 -14.21 -1.19
C SER A 140 -20.19 -15.45 -0.66
N GLY A 141 -19.64 -15.37 0.56
CA GLY A 141 -19.06 -16.53 1.25
C GLY A 141 -20.09 -17.62 1.57
N LYS A 142 -21.30 -17.25 2.03
CA LYS A 142 -22.39 -18.22 2.30
C LYS A 142 -22.94 -18.88 1.03
N ASP A 143 -23.09 -18.12 -0.05
CA ASP A 143 -23.60 -18.63 -1.32
C ASP A 143 -22.61 -19.62 -1.95
N GLY A 144 -21.30 -19.32 -1.91
CA GLY A 144 -20.26 -20.24 -2.38
C GLY A 144 -20.15 -21.53 -1.54
N VAL A 145 -20.37 -21.46 -0.22
CA VAL A 145 -20.43 -22.64 0.66
C VAL A 145 -21.67 -23.49 0.38
N MET A 146 -22.83 -22.85 0.13
CA MET A 146 -24.05 -23.56 -0.25
C MET A 146 -23.93 -24.26 -1.61
N GLU A 147 -23.28 -23.63 -2.59
CA GLU A 147 -23.03 -24.22 -3.91
C GLU A 147 -22.07 -25.42 -3.82
N MET A 148 -21.00 -25.32 -3.03
CA MET A 148 -20.03 -26.40 -2.84
C MET A 148 -20.64 -27.61 -2.11
N ASN A 149 -21.50 -27.38 -1.11
CA ASN A 149 -22.25 -28.45 -0.44
C ASN A 149 -23.32 -29.09 -1.34
N SER A 150 -23.82 -28.37 -2.35
CA SER A 150 -24.82 -28.88 -3.30
C SER A 150 -24.18 -29.72 -4.42
N MET A 151 -22.87 -29.59 -4.64
CA MET A 151 -22.09 -30.42 -5.57
C MET A 151 -21.49 -31.66 -4.91
N GLU A 152 -21.56 -31.78 -3.58
CA GLU A 152 -21.15 -32.99 -2.87
C GLU A 152 -22.21 -34.09 -3.12
N PRO A 153 -21.84 -35.23 -3.73
CA PRO A 153 -22.83 -36.26 -4.07
C PRO A 153 -23.41 -36.82 -2.78
N ALA A 154 -24.74 -36.71 -2.64
CA ALA A 154 -25.50 -37.27 -1.53
C ALA A 154 -25.07 -38.72 -1.30
N LYS A 155 -24.53 -39.00 -0.10
CA LYS A 155 -24.12 -40.34 0.33
C LYS A 155 -25.19 -41.33 -0.12
N GLU A 156 -24.80 -42.26 -0.99
CA GLU A 156 -25.61 -43.43 -1.32
C GLU A 156 -26.08 -44.05 -0.01
N THR A 157 -27.37 -43.89 0.27
CA THR A 157 -28.02 -44.56 1.37
C THR A 157 -28.10 -46.02 0.93
N THR A 158 -27.10 -46.80 1.33
CA THR A 158 -27.12 -48.26 1.28
C THR A 158 -28.26 -48.74 2.19
N THR A 159 -29.46 -48.69 1.63
CA THR A 159 -30.56 -49.56 2.02
C THR A 159 -30.17 -50.93 1.49
N ASN A 160 -30.09 -51.95 2.37
CA ASN A 160 -30.56 -53.32 2.16
C ASN A 160 -30.09 -54.18 3.36
N VAL A 161 -31.03 -54.52 4.25
CA VAL A 161 -31.60 -55.86 4.50
C VAL A 161 -30.62 -56.86 5.09
#